data_AF-A0A6N3A915-F1
#
_entry.id   AF-A0A6N3A915-F1
#
_cell.length_a   1.000
_cell.length_b   1.000
_cell.length_c   1.000
_cell.angle_alpha   90.00
_cell.angle_beta   90.00
_cell.angle_gamma   90.00
#
_symmetry.space_group_name_H-M   'P 1'
#
loop_
_entity.id
_entity.type
_entity.pdbx_description
1 polymer ?
#
loop_
_entity_poly.entity_id
_entity_poly.type
_entity_poly.pdbx_seq_one_letter_code
_entity_poly.pdbx_strand_id
1 'polypeptide(L)'
;MSKRFLLLLLVPILFIGSQAASVEQSESSQTMAHPSEIYFSSIPANPNVYRKISVFSDPQLKKAKGEILPNTPFTIEQLFVNDERKAVFKIADKGYVLADSSVIFSDVVQETQEKKQAMWLKPGFKVYDRPLINGAQEKNTPLSPYTKVTVLRTAKTLRDEFVEIEGQGWVNKAFVTEKDNRMEKVQDLLNSKYNSSSYGIYVKQLETGNTAGINPQKEMYSASVTKLPYLYYVQEQLNKKAISPSTTYKYIPEVNDFKGGYEPEGSGSLSKTPDGKEYSVQELVDKIAKESDNVGHNILNYYVTHQSDQDFQKTLDKIAKKHWDVEKREASAEMAGNVMEAVYQQNGPIIDALSSTKYDDQRIARDLPVKVAHKIGDAYDFRHDVAIVYTNSPYVIAIFTDHSNYDTISNISKDIYEVLK
;
A
#
# COMPACT_ATOMS: atom_id res chain seq x y z
N MET A 1 -47.24 -6.40 -13.50
CA MET A 1 -48.22 -5.36 -13.11
C MET A 1 -47.48 -4.23 -12.42
N SER A 2 -47.62 -3.03 -12.98
CA SER A 2 -46.92 -1.79 -12.63
C SER A 2 -47.61 -1.06 -11.48
N LYS A 3 -46.85 -0.47 -10.56
CA LYS A 3 -47.31 0.71 -9.79
C LYS A 3 -46.17 1.74 -9.71
N ARG A 4 -46.37 2.83 -10.45
CA ARG A 4 -45.58 4.07 -10.44
C ARG A 4 -46.00 4.92 -9.23
N PHE A 5 -45.02 5.50 -8.53
CA PHE A 5 -45.23 6.59 -7.58
C PHE A 5 -45.14 7.93 -8.34
N LEU A 6 -46.13 8.80 -8.13
CA LEU A 6 -46.19 10.18 -8.60
C LEU A 6 -46.11 11.09 -7.37
N LEU A 7 -45.13 11.99 -7.30
CA LEU A 7 -45.00 12.98 -6.24
C LEU A 7 -45.43 14.35 -6.78
N LEU A 8 -46.45 14.94 -6.15
CA LEU A 8 -46.98 16.28 -6.43
C LEU A 8 -46.14 17.34 -5.69
N LEU A 9 -45.73 18.39 -6.42
CA LEU A 9 -45.11 19.61 -5.91
C LEU A 9 -46.18 20.67 -5.62
N LEU A 10 -46.16 21.25 -4.41
CA LEU A 10 -46.97 22.39 -4.00
C LEU A 10 -46.08 23.64 -3.87
N VAL A 11 -46.47 24.72 -4.53
CA VAL A 11 -45.88 26.07 -4.46
C VAL A 11 -46.80 26.96 -3.63
N PRO A 12 -46.27 27.83 -2.74
CA PRO A 12 -47.05 28.95 -2.22
C PRO A 12 -46.69 30.27 -2.94
N ILE A 13 -47.75 30.96 -3.37
CA ILE A 13 -47.79 32.36 -3.81
C ILE A 13 -48.12 33.23 -2.58
N LEU A 14 -47.76 34.54 -2.64
CA LEU A 14 -48.34 35.75 -2.00
C LEU A 14 -47.23 36.60 -1.34
N PHE A 15 -47.17 37.94 -1.35
CA PHE A 15 -48.11 39.03 -1.66
C PHE A 15 -47.31 40.27 -2.13
N ILE A 16 -47.93 41.11 -2.96
CA ILE A 16 -47.47 42.44 -3.41
C ILE A 16 -47.93 43.49 -2.39
N GLY A 17 -47.06 44.45 -2.05
CA GLY A 17 -47.41 45.70 -1.37
C GLY A 17 -46.65 46.87 -2.00
N SER A 18 -47.37 47.79 -2.63
CA SER A 18 -46.88 49.02 -3.23
C SER A 18 -47.06 50.21 -2.27
N GLN A 19 -46.06 51.08 -2.18
CA GLN A 19 -46.24 52.49 -1.83
C GLN A 19 -45.41 53.34 -2.80
N ALA A 20 -46.08 54.28 -3.46
CA ALA A 20 -45.53 55.30 -4.34
C ALA A 20 -44.95 56.46 -3.48
N ALA A 21 -43.73 56.88 -3.76
CA ALA A 21 -43.36 58.10 -4.49
C ALA A 21 -43.20 59.37 -3.61
N SER A 22 -41.97 59.85 -3.53
CA SER A 22 -41.68 61.27 -3.65
C SER A 22 -40.41 61.43 -4.48
N VAL A 23 -40.54 62.23 -5.54
CA VAL A 23 -39.51 62.53 -6.53
C VAL A 23 -38.95 63.91 -6.17
N GLU A 24 -37.64 64.01 -5.95
CA GLU A 24 -36.89 65.21 -6.29
C GLU A 24 -35.70 64.80 -7.15
N GLN A 25 -35.74 65.25 -8.41
CA GLN A 25 -34.64 65.21 -9.36
C GLN A 25 -33.58 66.22 -8.91
N SER A 26 -32.32 65.77 -8.86
CA SER A 26 -31.20 66.63 -9.26
C SER A 26 -30.32 65.85 -10.22
N GLU A 27 -29.85 66.58 -11.22
CA GLU A 27 -29.46 66.09 -12.54
C GLU A 27 -28.16 65.27 -12.58
N SER A 28 -28.09 64.56 -13.70
CA SER A 28 -27.11 63.56 -14.09
C SER A 28 -25.67 64.06 -14.20
N SER A 29 -24.73 63.15 -13.93
CA SER A 29 -23.53 63.01 -14.75
C SER A 29 -23.05 61.56 -14.72
N GLN A 30 -23.48 60.85 -15.76
CA GLN A 30 -22.75 59.82 -16.50
C GLN A 30 -22.09 58.68 -15.73
N THR A 31 -22.80 57.54 -15.76
CA THR A 31 -22.23 56.20 -15.91
C THR A 31 -21.03 56.21 -16.87
N MET A 32 -19.83 55.98 -16.33
CA MET A 32 -18.73 55.41 -17.11
C MET A 32 -18.61 53.93 -16.75
N ALA A 33 -18.78 53.11 -17.79
CA ALA A 33 -18.56 51.68 -17.77
C ALA A 33 -17.24 51.34 -17.07
N HIS A 34 -17.30 50.45 -16.07
CA HIS A 34 -16.11 49.85 -15.45
C HIS A 34 -15.41 48.95 -16.48
N PRO A 35 -14.20 49.30 -16.96
CA PRO A 35 -13.48 48.44 -17.88
C PRO A 35 -12.60 47.48 -17.06
N SER A 36 -12.96 46.19 -17.07
CA SER A 36 -12.10 45.02 -16.82
C SER A 36 -11.40 44.83 -15.45
N GLU A 37 -11.40 43.57 -15.00
CA GLU A 37 -10.95 43.00 -13.71
C GLU A 37 -9.42 43.09 -13.41
N ILE A 38 -8.70 44.12 -13.88
CA ILE A 38 -7.22 44.10 -13.95
C ILE A 38 -6.51 44.84 -12.80
N TYR A 39 -7.20 45.67 -12.01
CA TYR A 39 -6.57 46.51 -10.99
C TYR A 39 -6.85 46.03 -9.55
N PHE A 40 -5.80 45.95 -8.73
CA PHE A 40 -5.91 45.69 -7.29
C PHE A 40 -6.71 46.79 -6.59
N SER A 41 -7.68 46.40 -5.75
CA SER A 41 -8.43 47.31 -4.87
C SER A 41 -7.77 47.52 -3.50
N SER A 42 -6.78 46.70 -3.17
CA SER A 42 -6.02 46.74 -1.91
C SER A 42 -4.63 46.10 -2.10
N ILE A 43 -3.73 46.32 -1.14
CA ILE A 43 -2.39 45.70 -1.16
C ILE A 43 -2.53 44.18 -0.91
N PRO A 44 -2.03 43.31 -1.79
CA PRO A 44 -2.07 41.86 -1.58
C PRO A 44 -1.29 41.44 -0.34
N ALA A 45 -1.85 40.48 0.41
CA ALA A 45 -1.21 39.92 1.59
C ALA A 45 -0.09 38.95 1.17
N ASN A 46 1.11 39.07 1.78
CA ASN A 46 2.31 38.30 1.44
C ASN A 46 2.53 38.19 -0.09
N PRO A 47 2.82 39.32 -0.76
CA PRO A 47 2.75 39.37 -2.22
C PRO A 47 3.80 38.46 -2.87
N ASN A 48 3.42 37.86 -3.99
CA ASN A 48 4.30 37.07 -4.85
C ASN A 48 3.94 37.31 -6.34
N VAL A 49 4.80 36.82 -7.24
CA VAL A 49 4.65 37.01 -8.69
C VAL A 49 4.65 35.67 -9.42
N TYR A 50 3.77 35.50 -10.42
CA TYR A 50 3.71 34.29 -11.24
C TYR A 50 4.90 34.15 -12.19
N ARG A 51 5.45 35.29 -12.60
CA ARG A 51 6.58 35.40 -13.52
C ARG A 51 7.41 36.61 -13.14
N LYS A 52 8.59 36.70 -13.73
CA LYS A 52 9.45 37.87 -13.60
C LYS A 52 8.72 39.16 -14.00
N ILE A 53 8.78 40.18 -13.15
CA ILE A 53 8.22 41.51 -13.43
C ILE A 53 9.28 42.60 -13.30
N SER A 54 9.12 43.68 -14.08
CA SER A 54 10.03 44.83 -14.05
C SER A 54 9.73 45.76 -12.87
N VAL A 55 10.80 46.23 -12.22
CA VAL A 55 10.78 47.28 -11.19
C VAL A 55 11.29 48.57 -11.79
N PHE A 56 10.62 49.68 -11.50
CA PHE A 56 10.91 51.01 -12.01
C PHE A 56 11.43 51.93 -10.91
N SER A 57 12.29 52.87 -11.29
CA SER A 57 12.84 53.88 -10.37
C SER A 57 11.87 55.04 -10.11
N ASP A 58 10.84 55.19 -10.94
CA ASP A 58 9.88 56.29 -10.89
C ASP A 58 8.42 55.78 -10.86
N PRO A 59 7.49 56.56 -10.25
CA PRO A 59 6.07 56.17 -10.13
C PRO A 59 5.31 56.18 -11.47
N GLN A 60 5.88 56.77 -12.53
CA GLN A 60 5.28 56.77 -13.87
C GLN A 60 5.64 55.51 -14.68
N LEU A 61 6.44 54.60 -14.10
CA LEU A 61 6.87 53.35 -14.73
C LEU A 61 7.66 53.58 -16.04
N LYS A 62 8.46 54.64 -16.13
CA LYS A 62 9.20 55.01 -17.36
C LYS A 62 10.64 54.54 -17.38
N LYS A 63 11.28 54.41 -16.21
CA LYS A 63 12.69 54.08 -16.06
C LYS A 63 12.87 52.78 -15.30
N ALA A 64 12.97 51.67 -16.02
CA ALA A 64 13.27 50.36 -15.45
C ALA A 64 14.59 50.40 -14.65
N LYS A 65 14.59 49.77 -13.48
CA LYS A 65 15.68 49.77 -12.48
C LYS A 65 16.09 48.36 -12.05
N GLY A 66 15.19 47.38 -12.20
CA GLY A 66 15.47 46.00 -11.79
C GLY A 66 14.28 45.09 -12.06
N GLU A 67 14.27 43.94 -11.40
CA GLU A 67 13.25 42.90 -11.61
C GLU A 67 12.90 42.23 -10.27
N ILE A 68 11.67 41.72 -10.14
CA ILE A 68 11.26 40.81 -9.07
C ILE A 68 11.01 39.44 -9.70
N LEU A 69 11.66 38.42 -9.16
CA LEU A 69 11.49 37.03 -9.55
C LEU A 69 10.42 36.33 -8.69
N PRO A 70 9.76 35.27 -9.19
CA PRO A 70 8.87 34.44 -8.38
C PRO A 70 9.53 33.96 -7.08
N ASN A 71 8.76 33.88 -6.00
CA ASN A 71 9.19 33.43 -4.66
C ASN A 71 10.33 34.25 -4.04
N THR A 72 10.50 35.49 -4.49
CA THR A 72 11.41 36.45 -3.86
C THR A 72 10.61 37.32 -2.89
N PRO A 73 10.97 37.41 -1.60
CA PRO A 73 10.29 38.28 -0.66
C PRO A 73 10.37 39.77 -1.06
N PHE A 74 9.23 40.47 -1.00
CA PHE A 74 9.14 41.93 -1.13
C PHE A 74 7.94 42.46 -0.37
N THR A 75 7.98 43.75 -0.04
CA THR A 75 6.91 44.43 0.71
C THR A 75 6.36 45.57 -0.13
N ILE A 76 5.04 45.63 -0.26
CA ILE A 76 4.33 46.74 -0.89
C ILE A 76 3.96 47.73 0.22
N GLU A 77 4.43 48.97 0.11
CA GLU A 77 4.14 50.04 1.09
C GLU A 77 2.87 50.80 0.75
N GLN A 78 2.61 51.01 -0.54
CA GLN A 78 1.54 51.89 -1.02
C GLN A 78 0.96 51.37 -2.34
N LEU A 79 -0.34 51.57 -2.50
CA LEU A 79 -1.09 51.41 -3.75
C LEU A 79 -1.68 52.77 -4.12
N PHE A 80 -1.40 53.27 -5.32
CA PHE A 80 -1.92 54.54 -5.83
C PHE A 80 -2.10 54.48 -7.35
N VAL A 81 -2.75 55.50 -7.93
CA VAL A 81 -2.90 55.65 -9.38
C VAL A 81 -1.98 56.77 -9.86
N ASN A 82 -1.18 56.51 -10.90
CA ASN A 82 -0.28 57.50 -11.47
C ASN A 82 -0.96 58.41 -12.52
N ASP A 83 -0.21 59.34 -13.10
CA ASP A 83 -0.76 60.34 -14.04
C ASP A 83 -1.28 59.71 -15.34
N GLU A 84 -0.78 58.53 -15.69
CA GLU A 84 -1.24 57.72 -16.83
C GLU A 84 -2.44 56.84 -16.48
N ARG A 85 -3.07 57.05 -15.32
CA ARG A 85 -4.23 56.28 -14.81
C ARG A 85 -3.94 54.79 -14.59
N LYS A 86 -2.68 54.42 -14.37
CA LYS A 86 -2.28 53.04 -14.03
C LYS A 86 -2.19 52.87 -12.53
N ALA A 87 -2.67 51.74 -12.01
CA ALA A 87 -2.45 51.38 -10.61
C ALA A 87 -0.99 50.94 -10.39
N VAL A 88 -0.35 51.50 -9.36
CA VAL A 88 1.08 51.32 -9.09
C VAL A 88 1.28 50.93 -7.64
N PHE A 89 2.15 49.95 -7.42
CA PHE A 89 2.66 49.60 -6.10
C PHE A 89 4.02 50.25 -5.85
N LYS A 90 4.19 50.91 -4.70
CA LYS A 90 5.50 51.28 -4.16
C LYS A 90 6.06 50.09 -3.38
N ILE A 91 7.22 49.59 -3.79
CA ILE A 91 7.91 48.47 -3.15
C ILE A 91 9.00 49.01 -2.22
N ALA A 92 8.97 48.59 -0.96
CA ALA A 92 9.94 48.98 0.07
C ALA A 92 11.38 48.79 -0.45
N ASP A 93 12.16 49.86 -0.41
CA ASP A 93 13.57 49.94 -0.82
C ASP A 93 13.92 49.44 -2.24
N LYS A 94 12.93 49.16 -3.09
CA LYS A 94 13.14 48.58 -4.44
C LYS A 94 12.67 49.48 -5.57
N GLY A 95 11.57 50.22 -5.42
CA GLY A 95 11.04 51.14 -6.44
C GLY A 95 9.53 50.98 -6.65
N TYR A 96 9.09 50.98 -7.91
CA TYR A 96 7.68 50.94 -8.28
C TYR A 96 7.40 49.80 -9.27
N VAL A 97 6.23 49.16 -9.15
CA VAL A 97 5.76 48.14 -10.11
C VAL A 97 4.31 48.41 -10.51
N LEU A 98 3.92 47.96 -11.70
CA LEU A 98 2.50 47.96 -12.10
C LEU A 98 1.72 47.02 -11.17
N ALA A 99 0.61 47.48 -10.61
CA ALA A 99 -0.28 46.68 -9.78
C ALA A 99 -1.20 45.79 -10.64
N ASP A 100 -0.59 44.85 -11.36
CA ASP A 100 -1.24 43.96 -12.32
C ASP A 100 -1.61 42.62 -11.66
N SER A 101 -2.92 42.38 -11.50
CA SER A 101 -3.48 41.18 -10.88
C SER A 101 -3.27 39.90 -11.71
N SER A 102 -2.89 40.02 -12.98
CA SER A 102 -2.53 38.87 -13.82
C SER A 102 -1.11 38.33 -13.53
N VAL A 103 -0.27 39.11 -12.83
CA VAL A 103 1.12 38.74 -12.53
C VAL A 103 1.46 38.78 -11.04
N ILE A 104 0.77 39.58 -10.23
CA ILE A 104 0.94 39.65 -8.77
C ILE A 104 -0.26 38.98 -8.10
N PHE A 105 -0.04 38.30 -6.97
CA PHE A 105 -1.12 37.70 -6.18
C PHE A 105 -0.80 37.70 -4.68
N SER A 106 -1.85 37.49 -3.87
CA SER A 106 -1.70 37.25 -2.42
C SER A 106 -1.28 35.79 -2.19
N ASP A 107 -0.03 35.56 -1.81
CA ASP A 107 0.49 34.21 -1.56
C ASP A 107 0.28 33.84 -0.09
N VAL A 108 -0.95 33.46 0.23
CA VAL A 108 -1.40 33.14 1.59
C VAL A 108 -2.09 31.79 1.63
N VAL A 109 -2.22 31.26 2.85
CA VAL A 109 -3.12 30.14 3.13
C VAL A 109 -4.56 30.64 3.01
N GLN A 110 -5.32 30.06 2.07
CA GLN A 110 -6.70 30.41 1.79
C GLN A 110 -7.67 29.73 2.74
N GLU A 111 -7.35 28.48 3.11
CA GLU A 111 -8.19 27.65 3.95
C GLU A 111 -7.31 26.74 4.81
N THR A 112 -7.74 26.48 6.04
CA THR A 112 -7.15 25.46 6.90
C THR A 112 -8.26 24.63 7.53
N GLN A 113 -8.08 23.32 7.54
CA GLN A 113 -9.00 22.38 8.16
C GLN A 113 -8.23 21.46 9.11
N GLU A 114 -8.71 21.32 10.33
CA GLU A 114 -8.18 20.33 11.26
C GLU A 114 -8.71 18.94 10.88
N LYS A 115 -7.79 18.00 10.66
CA LYS A 115 -8.10 16.63 10.30
C LYS A 115 -6.97 15.73 10.79
N LYS A 116 -7.10 15.24 12.02
CA LYS A 116 -6.15 14.27 12.57
C LYS A 116 -6.37 12.91 11.92
N GLN A 117 -5.40 12.45 11.12
CA GLN A 117 -5.47 11.16 10.44
C GLN A 117 -4.08 10.59 10.17
N ALA A 118 -3.97 9.26 10.06
CA ALA A 118 -2.74 8.63 9.61
C ALA A 118 -2.66 8.62 8.07
N MET A 119 -1.49 8.94 7.52
CA MET A 119 -1.20 8.88 6.09
C MET A 119 0.19 8.28 5.87
N TRP A 120 0.53 7.93 4.64
CA TRP A 120 1.83 7.42 4.24
C TRP A 120 2.54 8.41 3.31
N LEU A 121 3.84 8.58 3.52
CA LEU A 121 4.68 9.43 2.69
C LEU A 121 5.04 8.74 1.37
N LYS A 122 5.01 9.48 0.26
CA LYS A 122 5.52 9.05 -1.03
C LYS A 122 6.95 9.57 -1.27
N PRO A 123 7.75 8.92 -2.12
CA PRO A 123 9.07 9.42 -2.50
C PRO A 123 9.04 10.85 -3.07
N GLY A 124 10.12 11.61 -2.86
CA GLY A 124 10.30 12.95 -3.43
C GLY A 124 9.68 14.10 -2.64
N PHE A 125 9.09 13.81 -1.46
CA PHE A 125 8.52 14.84 -0.61
C PHE A 125 9.60 15.79 -0.05
N LYS A 126 9.16 17.01 0.25
CA LYS A 126 9.91 18.01 1.01
C LYS A 126 9.09 18.46 2.20
N VAL A 127 9.76 18.87 3.26
CA VAL A 127 9.12 19.41 4.47
C VAL A 127 9.40 20.90 4.55
N TYR A 128 8.38 21.69 4.86
CA TYR A 128 8.47 23.13 5.00
C TYR A 128 8.06 23.57 6.41
N ASP A 129 8.51 24.74 6.85
CA ASP A 129 8.12 25.33 8.15
C ASP A 129 6.66 25.75 8.21
N ARG A 130 6.07 26.07 7.05
CA ARG A 130 4.68 26.46 6.82
C ARG A 130 4.24 25.96 5.43
N PRO A 131 2.94 25.99 5.07
CA PRO A 131 2.51 25.71 3.68
C PRO A 131 3.32 26.57 2.69
N LEU A 132 3.62 26.04 1.50
CA LEU A 132 4.53 26.72 0.57
C LEU A 132 3.92 28.03 0.03
N ILE A 133 4.22 29.11 0.72
CA ILE A 133 3.92 30.51 0.38
C ILE A 133 5.23 31.30 0.36
N ASN A 134 5.23 32.52 -0.19
CA ASN A 134 6.44 33.35 -0.26
C ASN A 134 7.09 33.49 1.13
N GLY A 135 8.39 33.22 1.20
CA GLY A 135 9.17 33.20 2.45
C GLY A 135 9.19 31.87 3.21
N ALA A 136 8.37 30.87 2.84
CA ALA A 136 8.45 29.52 3.44
C ALA A 136 9.83 28.90 3.19
N GLN A 137 10.34 28.19 4.21
CA GLN A 137 11.68 27.59 4.18
C GLN A 137 11.59 26.07 4.20
N GLU A 138 12.38 25.42 3.35
CA GLU A 138 12.57 23.97 3.42
C GLU A 138 13.30 23.60 4.71
N LYS A 139 12.84 22.52 5.35
CA LYS A 139 13.39 21.98 6.59
C LYS A 139 14.03 20.64 6.34
N ASN A 140 15.17 20.42 6.98
CA ASN A 140 15.72 19.08 7.13
C ASN A 140 14.74 18.23 7.96
N THR A 141 14.60 16.96 7.58
CA THR A 141 13.68 16.03 8.25
C THR A 141 14.33 14.66 8.40
N PRO A 142 14.08 13.94 9.51
CA PRO A 142 14.43 12.53 9.63
C PRO A 142 13.41 11.60 8.95
N LEU A 143 12.30 12.14 8.43
CA LEU A 143 11.26 11.34 7.77
C LEU A 143 11.80 10.67 6.50
N SER A 144 11.33 9.45 6.25
CA SER A 144 11.63 8.69 5.03
C SER A 144 10.37 8.39 4.22
N PRO A 145 10.50 8.15 2.90
CA PRO A 145 9.39 7.65 2.09
C PRO A 145 8.84 6.32 2.63
N TYR A 146 7.58 6.04 2.34
CA TYR A 146 6.85 4.83 2.76
C TYR A 146 6.71 4.68 4.27
N THR A 147 6.86 5.77 5.02
CA THR A 147 6.63 5.82 6.46
C THR A 147 5.24 6.35 6.76
N LYS A 148 4.55 5.69 7.70
CA LYS A 148 3.27 6.14 8.25
C LYS A 148 3.50 7.35 9.16
N VAL A 149 2.72 8.40 8.96
CA VAL A 149 2.81 9.66 9.69
C VAL A 149 1.42 10.13 10.14
N THR A 150 1.38 10.90 11.22
CA THR A 150 0.16 11.58 11.68
C THR A 150 0.05 12.94 11.00
N VAL A 151 -0.98 13.12 10.18
CA VAL A 151 -1.41 14.43 9.68
C VAL A 151 -2.33 15.07 10.71
N LEU A 152 -2.11 16.34 11.01
CA LEU A 152 -2.93 17.12 11.96
C LEU A 152 -3.93 18.03 11.23
N ARG A 153 -3.50 18.65 10.14
CA ARG A 153 -4.26 19.68 9.41
C ARG A 153 -3.99 19.62 7.92
N THR A 154 -4.93 20.12 7.14
CA THR A 154 -4.74 20.44 5.72
C THR A 154 -4.81 21.95 5.52
N ALA A 155 -3.96 22.48 4.66
CA ALA A 155 -3.98 23.88 4.25
C ALA A 155 -4.03 23.99 2.73
N LYS A 156 -4.92 24.85 2.23
CA LYS A 156 -5.01 25.17 0.81
C LYS A 156 -4.35 26.52 0.56
N THR A 157 -3.41 26.56 -0.38
CA THR A 157 -2.85 27.79 -0.92
C THR A 157 -3.39 28.01 -2.33
N LEU A 158 -3.08 29.13 -2.95
CA LEU A 158 -3.44 29.37 -4.36
C LEU A 158 -2.83 28.34 -5.32
N ARG A 159 -1.69 27.73 -4.94
CA ARG A 159 -0.91 26.82 -5.81
C ARG A 159 -1.24 25.36 -5.56
N ASP A 160 -1.22 24.97 -4.29
CA ASP A 160 -1.20 23.58 -3.85
C ASP A 160 -1.91 23.41 -2.51
N GLU A 161 -2.21 22.15 -2.20
CA GLU A 161 -2.64 21.72 -0.87
C GLU A 161 -1.47 21.10 -0.09
N PHE A 162 -1.41 21.37 1.20
CA PHE A 162 -0.38 20.89 2.12
C PHE A 162 -1.01 20.19 3.31
N VAL A 163 -0.28 19.26 3.91
CA VAL A 163 -0.62 18.60 5.17
C VAL A 163 0.42 18.92 6.24
N GLU A 164 -0.03 19.20 7.45
CA GLU A 164 0.84 19.36 8.62
C GLU A 164 1.13 17.99 9.22
N ILE A 165 2.39 17.57 9.19
CA ILE A 165 2.88 16.34 9.84
C ILE A 165 3.24 16.65 11.30
N GLU A 166 2.67 15.89 12.22
CA GLU A 166 2.83 16.04 13.68
C GLU A 166 4.31 16.17 14.07
N GLY A 167 4.69 17.34 14.61
CA GLY A 167 6.04 17.63 15.08
C GLY A 167 7.11 17.83 14.00
N GLN A 168 6.78 17.80 12.70
CA GLN A 168 7.77 17.83 11.62
C GLN A 168 7.65 19.07 10.72
N GLY A 169 6.45 19.41 10.27
CA GLY A 169 6.21 20.54 9.37
C GLY A 169 5.21 20.21 8.26
N TRP A 170 5.24 20.97 7.17
CA TRP A 170 4.25 20.89 6.10
C TRP A 170 4.80 20.15 4.88
N VAL A 171 4.02 19.22 4.35
CA VAL A 171 4.34 18.44 3.14
C VAL A 171 3.27 18.69 2.09
N ASN A 172 3.65 18.80 0.81
CA ASN A 172 2.67 18.92 -0.26
C ASN A 172 1.80 17.65 -0.32
N LYS A 173 0.47 17.82 -0.37
CA LYS A 173 -0.53 16.76 -0.29
C LYS A 173 -0.38 15.69 -1.38
N ALA A 174 0.20 16.04 -2.54
CA ALA A 174 0.48 15.08 -3.61
C ALA A 174 1.42 13.95 -3.18
N PHE A 175 2.31 14.24 -2.21
CA PHE A 175 3.29 13.30 -1.67
C PHE A 175 2.84 12.56 -0.41
N VAL A 176 1.54 12.58 -0.11
CA VAL A 176 0.94 11.71 0.91
C VAL A 176 -0.19 10.89 0.31
N THR A 177 -0.51 9.78 0.95
CA THR A 177 -1.63 8.91 0.59
C THR A 177 -2.25 8.28 1.83
N GLU A 178 -3.55 8.04 1.81
CA GLU A 178 -4.24 7.31 2.88
C GLU A 178 -3.95 5.80 2.81
N LYS A 179 -3.58 5.29 1.62
CA LYS A 179 -3.27 3.88 1.38
C LYS A 179 -1.80 3.57 1.70
N ASP A 180 -1.56 2.43 2.34
CA ASP A 180 -0.21 1.88 2.52
C ASP A 180 0.45 1.63 1.15
N ASN A 181 1.56 2.30 0.90
CA ASN A 181 2.33 2.25 -0.34
C ASN A 181 3.64 1.47 -0.20
N ARG A 182 3.91 0.80 0.93
CA ARG A 182 5.16 0.04 1.14
C ARG A 182 5.36 -1.07 0.10
N MET A 183 4.28 -1.62 -0.45
CA MET A 183 4.36 -2.65 -1.48
C MET A 183 4.97 -2.13 -2.81
N GLU A 184 4.88 -0.83 -3.09
CA GLU A 184 5.61 -0.22 -4.21
C GLU A 184 7.13 -0.33 -3.98
N LYS A 185 7.59 -0.04 -2.76
CA LYS A 185 9.01 -0.20 -2.37
C LYS A 185 9.46 -1.67 -2.44
N VAL A 186 8.58 -2.61 -2.05
CA VAL A 186 8.87 -4.05 -2.20
C VAL A 186 9.04 -4.41 -3.67
N GLN A 187 8.14 -3.94 -4.55
CA GLN A 187 8.25 -4.22 -5.99
C GLN A 187 9.53 -3.61 -6.60
N ASP A 188 9.89 -2.38 -6.24
CA ASP A 188 11.12 -1.72 -6.70
C ASP A 188 12.38 -2.47 -6.23
N LEU A 189 12.39 -2.92 -4.97
CA LEU A 189 13.44 -3.77 -4.40
C LEU A 189 13.58 -5.08 -5.20
N LEU A 190 12.46 -5.77 -5.44
CA LEU A 190 12.44 -7.02 -6.18
C LEU A 190 12.93 -6.84 -7.63
N ASN A 191 12.45 -5.80 -8.31
CA ASN A 191 12.85 -5.50 -9.68
C ASN A 191 14.35 -5.18 -9.81
N SER A 192 14.91 -4.46 -8.83
CA SER A 192 16.29 -4.00 -8.87
C SER A 192 17.31 -5.07 -8.47
N LYS A 193 16.97 -5.96 -7.53
CA LYS A 193 17.91 -6.95 -6.98
C LYS A 193 17.64 -8.40 -7.37
N TYR A 194 16.38 -8.75 -7.62
CA TYR A 194 15.94 -10.15 -7.68
C TYR A 194 15.12 -10.48 -8.94
N ASN A 195 15.19 -9.64 -9.98
CA ASN A 195 14.51 -9.90 -11.23
C ASN A 195 15.23 -10.97 -12.06
N SER A 196 14.89 -12.23 -11.82
CA SER A 196 15.45 -13.40 -12.51
C SER A 196 14.35 -14.36 -12.94
N SER A 197 14.48 -14.95 -14.13
CA SER A 197 13.58 -16.01 -14.61
C SER A 197 13.64 -17.28 -13.76
N SER A 198 14.70 -17.48 -12.98
CA SER A 198 14.86 -18.59 -12.03
C SER A 198 14.00 -18.45 -10.77
N TYR A 199 13.38 -17.29 -10.54
CA TYR A 199 12.61 -17.02 -9.32
C TYR A 199 11.12 -16.84 -9.64
N GLY A 200 10.29 -17.44 -8.79
CA GLY A 200 8.89 -17.09 -8.58
C GLY A 200 8.75 -16.52 -7.17
N ILE A 201 8.47 -15.23 -7.04
CA ILE A 201 8.32 -14.55 -5.76
C ILE A 201 6.93 -13.94 -5.72
N TYR A 202 6.21 -14.19 -4.64
CA TYR A 202 4.90 -13.59 -4.36
C TYR A 202 4.87 -13.09 -2.93
N VAL A 203 4.50 -11.82 -2.75
CA VAL A 203 4.34 -11.18 -1.44
C VAL A 203 2.95 -10.57 -1.38
N LYS A 204 2.24 -10.75 -0.26
CA LYS A 204 0.92 -10.16 -0.02
C LYS A 204 0.81 -9.63 1.39
N GLN A 205 0.53 -8.35 1.54
CA GLN A 205 0.10 -7.79 2.84
C GLN A 205 -1.31 -8.31 3.16
N LEU A 206 -1.49 -8.88 4.36
CA LEU A 206 -2.76 -9.50 4.74
C LEU A 206 -3.86 -8.45 5.02
N GLU A 207 -3.49 -7.31 5.60
CA GLU A 207 -4.45 -6.25 5.95
C GLU A 207 -4.98 -5.50 4.71
N THR A 208 -4.10 -5.15 3.78
CA THR A 208 -4.45 -4.32 2.60
C THR A 208 -4.79 -5.15 1.38
N GLY A 209 -4.33 -6.40 1.31
CA GLY A 209 -4.42 -7.25 0.12
C GLY A 209 -3.46 -6.84 -1.00
N ASN A 210 -2.62 -5.80 -0.80
CA ASN A 210 -1.64 -5.36 -1.79
C ASN A 210 -0.58 -6.45 -2.01
N THR A 211 -0.14 -6.59 -3.26
CA THR A 211 0.83 -7.61 -3.67
C THR A 211 2.03 -7.02 -4.42
N ALA A 212 3.15 -7.75 -4.36
CA ALA A 212 4.33 -7.56 -5.22
C ALA A 212 4.91 -8.93 -5.57
N GLY A 213 5.71 -9.01 -6.63
CA GLY A 213 6.33 -10.28 -7.01
C GLY A 213 7.23 -10.22 -8.24
N ILE A 214 7.88 -11.36 -8.50
CA ILE A 214 8.69 -11.64 -9.69
C ILE A 214 8.22 -12.99 -10.23
N ASN A 215 7.74 -13.04 -11.47
CA ASN A 215 7.14 -14.23 -12.08
C ASN A 215 6.19 -15.01 -11.13
N PRO A 216 5.25 -14.36 -10.41
CA PRO A 216 4.51 -15.03 -9.34
C PRO A 216 3.63 -16.19 -9.83
N GLN A 217 3.25 -16.20 -11.11
CA GLN A 217 2.48 -17.27 -11.76
C GLN A 217 3.35 -18.34 -12.44
N LYS A 218 4.68 -18.23 -12.42
CA LYS A 218 5.56 -19.27 -12.99
C LYS A 218 5.42 -20.54 -12.18
N GLU A 219 4.96 -21.60 -12.83
CA GLU A 219 4.87 -22.92 -12.22
C GLU A 219 6.23 -23.62 -12.25
N MET A 220 6.54 -24.29 -11.14
CA MET A 220 7.74 -25.10 -10.95
C MET A 220 7.37 -26.36 -10.17
N TYR A 221 8.26 -27.34 -10.14
CA TYR A 221 8.12 -28.49 -9.26
C TYR A 221 8.23 -28.04 -7.80
N SER A 222 7.09 -28.00 -7.10
CA SER A 222 6.96 -27.39 -5.76
C SER A 222 7.58 -28.20 -4.61
N ALA A 223 8.00 -29.45 -4.88
CA ALA A 223 8.49 -30.38 -3.87
C ALA A 223 7.57 -30.43 -2.63
N SER A 224 8.15 -30.43 -1.42
CA SER A 224 7.39 -30.53 -0.16
C SER A 224 6.50 -29.32 0.17
N VAL A 225 6.49 -28.25 -0.62
CA VAL A 225 5.46 -27.19 -0.49
C VAL A 225 4.07 -27.77 -0.79
N THR A 226 3.97 -28.77 -1.68
CA THR A 226 2.70 -29.50 -1.96
C THR A 226 2.09 -30.15 -0.71
N LYS A 227 2.82 -30.33 0.41
CA LYS A 227 2.24 -30.85 1.66
C LYS A 227 1.33 -29.83 2.37
N LEU A 228 1.50 -28.54 2.08
CA LEU A 228 0.71 -27.46 2.69
C LEU A 228 -0.81 -27.58 2.46
N PRO A 229 -1.32 -27.84 1.24
CA PRO A 229 -2.75 -28.04 1.03
C PRO A 229 -3.33 -29.27 1.74
N TYR A 230 -2.55 -30.32 1.98
CA TYR A 230 -2.98 -31.47 2.77
C TYR A 230 -3.15 -31.10 4.24
N LEU A 231 -2.20 -30.32 4.79
CA LEU A 231 -2.34 -29.77 6.14
C LEU A 231 -3.60 -28.90 6.23
N TYR A 232 -3.80 -27.96 5.29
CA TYR A 232 -5.03 -27.17 5.22
C TYR A 232 -6.30 -28.04 5.24
N TYR A 233 -6.33 -29.10 4.43
CA TYR A 233 -7.51 -29.97 4.33
C TYR A 233 -7.76 -30.76 5.63
N VAL A 234 -6.70 -31.27 6.26
CA VAL A 234 -6.78 -31.93 7.57
C VAL A 234 -7.35 -30.98 8.63
N GLN A 235 -6.92 -29.72 8.64
CA GLN A 235 -7.50 -28.70 9.53
C GLN A 235 -8.99 -28.46 9.24
N GLU A 236 -9.41 -28.45 7.97
CA GLU A 236 -10.83 -28.38 7.63
C GLU A 236 -11.62 -29.55 8.20
N GLN A 237 -11.09 -30.78 8.11
CA GLN A 237 -11.76 -31.96 8.66
C GLN A 237 -11.82 -31.95 10.19
N LEU A 238 -10.77 -31.45 10.85
CA LEU A 238 -10.76 -31.21 12.30
C LEU A 238 -11.82 -30.17 12.70
N ASN A 239 -11.91 -29.05 11.98
CA ASN A 239 -12.89 -28.01 12.23
C ASN A 239 -14.33 -28.51 12.03
N LYS A 240 -14.56 -29.39 11.05
CA LYS A 240 -15.83 -30.07 10.80
C LYS A 240 -16.14 -31.19 11.80
N LYS A 241 -15.19 -31.53 12.68
CA LYS A 241 -15.27 -32.68 13.61
C LYS A 241 -15.45 -34.03 12.89
N ALA A 242 -15.05 -34.11 11.62
CA ALA A 242 -15.05 -35.37 10.85
C ALA A 242 -13.91 -36.29 11.33
N ILE A 243 -12.83 -35.70 11.83
CA ILE A 243 -11.74 -36.36 12.53
C ILE A 243 -11.42 -35.58 13.82
N SER A 244 -10.66 -36.19 14.72
CA SER A 244 -10.16 -35.56 15.94
C SER A 244 -8.62 -35.62 15.99
N PRO A 245 -7.95 -34.77 16.79
CA PRO A 245 -6.50 -34.86 16.96
C PRO A 245 -6.02 -36.24 17.43
N SER A 246 -6.86 -36.95 18.20
CA SER A 246 -6.61 -38.30 18.71
C SER A 246 -7.02 -39.44 17.78
N THR A 247 -7.67 -39.16 16.64
CA THR A 247 -7.97 -40.18 15.63
C THR A 247 -6.64 -40.77 15.15
N THR A 248 -6.54 -42.09 15.07
CA THR A 248 -5.32 -42.77 14.62
C THR A 248 -5.48 -43.42 13.26
N TYR A 249 -4.37 -43.53 12.54
CA TYR A 249 -4.27 -44.24 11.28
C TYR A 249 -3.08 -45.19 11.28
N LYS A 250 -3.29 -46.36 10.69
CA LYS A 250 -2.30 -47.43 10.65
C LYS A 250 -1.33 -47.25 9.49
N TYR A 251 -0.03 -47.43 9.73
CA TYR A 251 0.95 -47.43 8.65
C TYR A 251 1.09 -48.82 8.00
N ILE A 252 0.41 -49.01 6.87
CA ILE A 252 0.35 -50.25 6.07
C ILE A 252 1.00 -50.07 4.68
N PRO A 253 1.36 -51.14 3.95
CA PRO A 253 2.01 -51.03 2.64
C PRO A 253 1.29 -50.15 1.62
N GLU A 254 -0.04 -50.20 1.57
CA GLU A 254 -0.91 -49.47 0.64
C GLU A 254 -0.79 -47.95 0.80
N VAL A 255 -0.37 -47.47 1.97
CA VAL A 255 -0.11 -46.06 2.23
C VAL A 255 1.04 -45.52 1.36
N ASN A 256 1.92 -46.37 0.83
CA ASN A 256 2.99 -45.95 -0.07
C ASN A 256 2.74 -46.33 -1.53
N ASP A 257 1.64 -47.04 -1.82
CA ASP A 257 1.35 -47.61 -3.14
C ASP A 257 0.17 -46.91 -3.81
N PHE A 258 0.35 -45.62 -4.13
CA PHE A 258 -0.61 -44.85 -4.91
C PHE A 258 0.05 -43.66 -5.62
N LYS A 259 -0.59 -43.18 -6.69
CA LYS A 259 -0.09 -42.05 -7.49
C LYS A 259 -0.11 -40.75 -6.68
N GLY A 260 0.98 -39.99 -6.74
CA GLY A 260 1.12 -38.74 -5.98
C GLY A 260 1.65 -38.94 -4.54
N GLY A 261 1.77 -40.18 -4.07
CA GLY A 261 2.53 -40.50 -2.86
C GLY A 261 4.00 -40.07 -2.97
N TYR A 262 4.61 -39.73 -1.84
CA TYR A 262 6.06 -39.51 -1.76
C TYR A 262 6.76 -40.85 -1.57
N GLU A 263 7.97 -40.98 -2.12
CA GLU A 263 8.87 -42.04 -1.67
C GLU A 263 9.05 -41.94 -0.14
N PRO A 264 8.92 -43.05 0.61
CA PRO A 264 9.08 -43.01 2.07
C PRO A 264 10.44 -42.45 2.49
N GLU A 265 11.46 -42.76 1.70
CA GLU A 265 12.82 -42.25 1.84
C GLU A 265 12.88 -40.72 1.79
N GLY A 266 13.88 -40.13 2.45
CA GLY A 266 14.03 -38.67 2.55
C GLY A 266 13.53 -38.10 3.89
N SER A 267 12.97 -36.87 3.88
CA SER A 267 12.67 -36.13 5.11
C SER A 267 11.62 -36.81 6.00
N GLY A 268 11.72 -36.54 7.31
CA GLY A 268 10.87 -37.16 8.33
C GLY A 268 11.60 -38.14 9.23
N SER A 269 10.95 -38.48 10.34
CA SER A 269 11.46 -39.42 11.35
C SER A 269 10.57 -40.65 11.56
N LEU A 270 9.42 -40.72 10.88
CA LEU A 270 8.63 -41.94 10.85
C LEU A 270 9.37 -43.07 10.11
N SER A 271 8.98 -44.31 10.42
CA SER A 271 9.56 -45.51 9.82
C SER A 271 9.47 -45.46 8.29
N LYS A 272 10.57 -45.78 7.59
CA LYS A 272 10.60 -45.80 6.12
C LYS A 272 9.91 -47.02 5.53
N THR A 273 9.78 -48.08 6.33
CA THR A 273 9.01 -49.28 5.98
C THR A 273 7.71 -49.34 6.80
N PRO A 274 6.58 -49.80 6.22
CA PRO A 274 5.34 -50.05 6.95
C PRO A 274 5.59 -50.86 8.22
N ASP A 275 5.26 -50.30 9.38
CA ASP A 275 5.51 -50.93 10.69
C ASP A 275 4.23 -51.37 11.40
N GLY A 276 3.07 -51.15 10.78
CA GLY A 276 1.77 -51.55 11.32
C GLY A 276 1.35 -50.80 12.58
N LYS A 277 2.06 -49.74 12.97
CA LYS A 277 1.69 -48.91 14.13
C LYS A 277 0.57 -47.94 13.79
N GLU A 278 -0.11 -47.51 14.83
CA GLU A 278 -1.13 -46.47 14.81
C GLU A 278 -0.49 -45.11 15.13
N TYR A 279 -0.71 -44.13 14.27
CA TYR A 279 -0.23 -42.75 14.44
C TYR A 279 -1.41 -41.80 14.57
N SER A 280 -1.39 -40.92 15.57
CA SER A 280 -2.47 -39.94 15.74
C SER A 280 -2.43 -38.84 14.69
N VAL A 281 -3.58 -38.25 14.35
CA VAL A 281 -3.66 -37.09 13.44
C VAL A 281 -2.76 -35.96 13.92
N GLN A 282 -2.74 -35.67 15.23
CA GLN A 282 -1.86 -34.63 15.78
C GLN A 282 -0.38 -34.93 15.54
N GLU A 283 0.04 -36.18 15.77
CA GLU A 283 1.42 -36.60 15.52
C GLU A 283 1.78 -36.47 14.04
N LEU A 284 0.90 -36.93 13.14
CA LEU A 284 1.13 -36.85 11.70
C LEU A 284 1.24 -35.39 11.23
N VAL A 285 0.34 -34.52 11.68
CA VAL A 285 0.39 -33.08 11.40
C VAL A 285 1.72 -32.47 11.87
N ASP A 286 2.14 -32.77 13.11
CA ASP A 286 3.39 -32.27 13.66
C ASP A 286 4.60 -32.75 12.87
N LYS A 287 4.63 -34.03 12.48
CA LYS A 287 5.71 -34.61 11.67
C LYS A 287 5.78 -33.97 10.27
N ILE A 288 4.64 -33.73 9.62
CA ILE A 288 4.59 -33.10 8.30
C ILE A 288 5.00 -31.63 8.38
N ALA A 289 4.48 -30.87 9.35
CA ALA A 289 4.77 -29.45 9.47
C ALA A 289 6.22 -29.20 9.90
N LYS A 290 6.67 -29.87 10.97
CA LYS A 290 7.96 -29.59 11.62
C LYS A 290 9.14 -30.28 10.96
N GLU A 291 8.92 -31.46 10.38
CA GLU A 291 9.99 -32.31 9.83
C GLU A 291 9.83 -32.60 8.34
N SER A 292 8.78 -32.07 7.71
CA SER A 292 8.45 -32.34 6.31
C SER A 292 8.34 -33.84 6.01
N ASP A 293 7.83 -34.63 6.95
CA ASP A 293 7.83 -36.09 6.89
C ASP A 293 7.06 -36.64 5.68
N ASN A 294 7.73 -37.46 4.85
CA ASN A 294 7.13 -38.08 3.66
C ASN A 294 6.08 -39.14 4.03
N VAL A 295 6.38 -39.98 5.02
CA VAL A 295 5.51 -41.08 5.44
C VAL A 295 4.28 -40.51 6.15
N GLY A 296 4.46 -39.51 7.02
CA GLY A 296 3.35 -38.84 7.67
C GLY A 296 2.39 -38.22 6.66
N HIS A 297 2.94 -37.60 5.61
CA HIS A 297 2.15 -37.07 4.51
C HIS A 297 1.38 -38.17 3.77
N ASN A 298 2.03 -39.27 3.43
CA ASN A 298 1.39 -40.39 2.75
C ASN A 298 0.22 -40.97 3.56
N ILE A 299 0.39 -41.13 4.88
CA ILE A 299 -0.68 -41.63 5.78
C ILE A 299 -1.90 -40.69 5.71
N LEU A 300 -1.72 -39.38 5.87
CA LEU A 300 -2.84 -38.43 5.80
C LEU A 300 -3.43 -38.34 4.38
N ASN A 301 -2.60 -38.44 3.35
CA ASN A 301 -3.06 -38.43 1.97
C ASN A 301 -3.99 -39.64 1.70
N TYR A 302 -3.55 -40.83 2.11
CA TYR A 302 -4.31 -42.07 1.97
C TYR A 302 -5.64 -42.04 2.74
N TYR A 303 -5.61 -41.71 4.04
CA TYR A 303 -6.78 -41.86 4.91
C TYR A 303 -7.70 -40.63 4.96
N VAL A 304 -7.18 -39.41 4.88
CA VAL A 304 -7.96 -38.18 5.10
C VAL A 304 -8.35 -37.52 3.79
N THR A 305 -7.45 -37.50 2.80
CA THR A 305 -7.75 -36.93 1.47
C THR A 305 -8.15 -37.97 0.45
N HIS A 306 -8.26 -39.24 0.86
CA HIS A 306 -8.61 -40.37 0.01
C HIS A 306 -7.79 -40.42 -1.28
N GLN A 307 -6.46 -40.32 -1.12
CA GLN A 307 -5.49 -40.31 -2.21
C GLN A 307 -5.70 -39.13 -3.17
N SER A 308 -5.91 -37.93 -2.60
CA SER A 308 -6.14 -36.68 -3.33
C SER A 308 -7.38 -36.73 -4.22
N ASP A 309 -8.50 -37.14 -3.62
CA ASP A 309 -9.77 -37.29 -4.32
C ASP A 309 -10.32 -35.98 -4.92
N GLN A 310 -11.46 -36.09 -5.60
CA GLN A 310 -12.08 -34.96 -6.27
C GLN A 310 -12.49 -33.84 -5.30
N ASP A 311 -12.85 -34.15 -4.06
CA ASP A 311 -13.30 -33.15 -3.09
C ASP A 311 -12.12 -32.42 -2.45
N PHE A 312 -11.01 -33.12 -2.20
CA PHE A 312 -9.72 -32.50 -1.92
C PHE A 312 -9.31 -31.57 -3.06
N GLN A 313 -9.31 -32.04 -4.31
CA GLN A 313 -8.87 -31.24 -5.46
C GLN A 313 -9.74 -29.99 -5.65
N LYS A 314 -11.07 -30.08 -5.54
CA LYS A 314 -11.97 -28.91 -5.59
C LYS A 314 -11.65 -27.90 -4.49
N THR A 315 -11.35 -28.39 -3.29
CA THR A 315 -10.98 -27.54 -2.15
C THR A 315 -9.67 -26.83 -2.42
N LEU A 316 -8.66 -27.56 -2.89
CA LEU A 316 -7.35 -27.03 -3.25
C LEU A 316 -7.44 -25.96 -4.33
N ASP A 317 -8.09 -26.26 -5.46
CA ASP A 317 -8.19 -25.34 -6.59
C ASP A 317 -8.88 -24.03 -6.20
N LYS A 318 -9.88 -24.11 -5.30
CA LYS A 318 -10.56 -22.94 -4.75
C LYS A 318 -9.61 -22.05 -3.94
N ILE A 319 -8.84 -22.63 -3.00
CA ILE A 319 -7.97 -21.85 -2.13
C ILE A 319 -6.69 -21.39 -2.84
N ALA A 320 -6.16 -22.18 -3.79
CA ALA A 320 -5.02 -21.80 -4.63
C ALA A 320 -5.40 -20.78 -5.71
N LYS A 321 -6.71 -20.62 -5.98
CA LYS A 321 -7.31 -19.78 -7.05
C LYS A 321 -6.94 -20.22 -8.46
N LYS A 322 -6.36 -21.40 -8.60
CA LYS A 322 -5.94 -22.03 -9.85
C LYS A 322 -5.81 -23.54 -9.62
N HIS A 323 -5.94 -24.32 -10.68
CA HIS A 323 -5.69 -25.76 -10.61
C HIS A 323 -4.25 -26.06 -10.17
N TRP A 324 -4.09 -26.86 -9.12
CA TRP A 324 -2.79 -27.38 -8.66
C TRP A 324 -2.75 -28.90 -8.86
N ASP A 325 -1.96 -29.36 -9.83
CA ASP A 325 -1.70 -30.79 -10.05
C ASP A 325 -0.75 -31.31 -8.95
N VAL A 326 -1.30 -31.93 -7.92
CA VAL A 326 -0.54 -32.45 -6.76
C VAL A 326 0.22 -33.74 -7.07
N GLU A 327 -0.13 -34.45 -8.15
CA GLU A 327 0.59 -35.65 -8.57
C GLU A 327 1.91 -35.28 -9.24
N LYS A 328 1.89 -34.28 -10.14
CA LYS A 328 3.10 -33.69 -10.72
C LYS A 328 3.78 -32.70 -9.79
N ARG A 329 3.06 -32.20 -8.78
CA ARG A 329 3.50 -31.19 -7.81
C ARG A 329 3.87 -29.87 -8.49
N GLU A 330 3.18 -29.51 -9.57
CA GLU A 330 3.40 -28.24 -10.29
C GLU A 330 2.63 -27.11 -9.61
N ALA A 331 3.35 -26.10 -9.11
CA ALA A 331 2.75 -24.95 -8.44
C ALA A 331 3.53 -23.67 -8.71
N SER A 332 2.83 -22.55 -8.63
CA SER A 332 3.44 -21.22 -8.62
C SER A 332 3.55 -20.64 -7.22
N ALA A 333 4.41 -19.64 -7.04
CA ALA A 333 4.54 -18.92 -5.78
C ALA A 333 3.21 -18.27 -5.35
N GLU A 334 2.44 -17.73 -6.30
CA GLU A 334 1.11 -17.17 -6.01
C GLU A 334 0.12 -18.23 -5.52
N MET A 335 0.08 -19.42 -6.15
CA MET A 335 -0.78 -20.52 -5.68
C MET A 335 -0.44 -20.93 -4.26
N ALA A 336 0.85 -21.15 -3.98
CA ALA A 336 1.29 -21.54 -2.65
C ALA A 336 1.07 -20.43 -1.61
N GLY A 337 1.28 -19.16 -1.99
CA GLY A 337 0.94 -18.00 -1.17
C GLY A 337 -0.56 -17.93 -0.83
N ASN A 338 -1.44 -18.16 -1.81
CA ASN A 338 -2.89 -18.21 -1.57
C ASN A 338 -3.29 -19.36 -0.63
N VAL A 339 -2.67 -20.55 -0.77
CA VAL A 339 -2.90 -21.66 0.16
C VAL A 339 -2.40 -21.30 1.57
N MET A 340 -1.23 -20.67 1.70
CA MET A 340 -0.71 -20.25 3.00
C MET A 340 -1.59 -19.17 3.66
N GLU A 341 -2.13 -18.23 2.87
CA GLU A 341 -3.15 -17.29 3.35
C GLU A 341 -4.40 -18.02 3.85
N ALA A 342 -4.86 -19.06 3.14
CA ALA A 342 -6.00 -19.85 3.57
C ALA A 342 -5.72 -20.59 4.89
N VAL A 343 -4.52 -21.15 5.07
CA VAL A 343 -4.08 -21.76 6.35
C VAL A 343 -4.09 -20.73 7.47
N TYR A 344 -3.59 -19.51 7.22
CA TYR A 344 -3.64 -18.41 8.18
C TYR A 344 -5.08 -18.08 8.58
N GLN A 345 -5.99 -17.97 7.61
CA GLN A 345 -7.39 -17.64 7.84
C GLN A 345 -8.18 -18.74 8.56
N GLN A 346 -7.78 -20.01 8.44
CA GLN A 346 -8.38 -21.10 9.21
C GLN A 346 -8.20 -20.94 10.72
N ASN A 347 -7.16 -20.22 11.15
CA ASN A 347 -6.84 -19.95 12.55
C ASN A 347 -6.86 -21.24 13.42
N GLY A 348 -6.38 -22.34 12.86
CA GLY A 348 -6.34 -23.65 13.51
C GLY A 348 -4.94 -24.01 14.02
N PRO A 349 -4.81 -25.03 14.90
CA PRO A 349 -3.54 -25.42 15.52
C PRO A 349 -2.40 -25.77 14.55
N ILE A 350 -2.71 -26.09 13.29
CA ILE A 350 -1.68 -26.35 12.26
C ILE A 350 -0.72 -25.18 12.08
N ILE A 351 -1.19 -23.93 12.18
CA ILE A 351 -0.31 -22.76 12.00
C ILE A 351 0.79 -22.70 13.07
N ASP A 352 0.51 -23.20 14.28
CA ASP A 352 1.50 -23.25 15.36
C ASP A 352 2.56 -24.31 15.10
N ALA A 353 2.18 -25.47 14.54
CA ALA A 353 3.15 -26.48 14.12
C ALA A 353 4.05 -25.98 12.98
N LEU A 354 3.49 -25.20 12.04
CA LEU A 354 4.25 -24.53 10.98
C LEU A 354 5.17 -23.41 11.50
N SER A 355 5.02 -22.97 12.75
CA SER A 355 5.81 -21.88 13.35
C SER A 355 6.97 -22.35 14.22
N SER A 356 7.26 -23.65 14.25
CA SER A 356 8.29 -24.26 15.09
C SER A 356 8.86 -25.48 14.38
N THR A 357 9.56 -25.28 13.28
CA THR A 357 10.04 -26.35 12.41
C THR A 357 11.53 -26.64 12.63
N LYS A 358 12.03 -27.77 12.12
CA LYS A 358 13.47 -28.07 12.07
C LYS A 358 14.24 -27.17 11.09
N TYR A 359 13.58 -26.20 10.46
CA TYR A 359 14.10 -25.40 9.36
C TYR A 359 14.07 -23.90 9.68
N ASP A 360 13.77 -23.53 10.92
CA ASP A 360 13.64 -22.13 11.36
C ASP A 360 14.98 -21.36 11.27
N ASP A 361 16.11 -22.07 11.22
CA ASP A 361 17.48 -21.54 11.08
C ASP A 361 17.93 -21.38 9.61
N GLN A 362 17.02 -21.52 8.65
CA GLN A 362 17.32 -21.41 7.22
C GLN A 362 16.17 -20.73 6.44
N ARG A 363 16.42 -20.37 5.17
CA ARG A 363 15.44 -19.80 4.23
C ARG A 363 14.68 -18.60 4.82
N ILE A 364 13.35 -18.53 4.72
CA ILE A 364 12.58 -17.32 5.05
C ILE A 364 12.74 -16.93 6.52
N ALA A 365 12.75 -17.90 7.43
CA ALA A 365 12.73 -17.66 8.87
C ALA A 365 14.09 -17.22 9.44
N ARG A 366 15.20 -17.69 8.86
CA ARG A 366 16.55 -17.59 9.42
C ARG A 366 16.90 -16.24 10.07
N ASP A 367 16.70 -15.16 9.33
CA ASP A 367 17.21 -13.83 9.67
C ASP A 367 16.11 -12.88 10.19
N LEU A 368 14.91 -13.40 10.49
CA LEU A 368 13.76 -12.60 10.89
C LEU A 368 13.54 -12.68 12.42
N PRO A 369 13.60 -11.56 13.16
CA PRO A 369 13.41 -11.54 14.61
C PRO A 369 11.92 -11.54 15.00
N VAL A 370 11.09 -12.29 14.28
CA VAL A 370 9.63 -12.38 14.47
C VAL A 370 9.17 -13.82 14.29
N LYS A 371 7.95 -14.15 14.74
CA LYS A 371 7.33 -15.44 14.45
C LYS A 371 7.18 -15.59 12.92
N VAL A 372 7.54 -16.76 12.41
CA VAL A 372 7.37 -17.13 11.00
C VAL A 372 6.72 -18.50 10.97
N ALA A 373 5.55 -18.62 10.34
CA ALA A 373 4.92 -19.91 10.08
C ALA A 373 5.24 -20.29 8.64
N HIS A 374 5.97 -21.38 8.38
CA HIS A 374 6.46 -21.68 7.04
C HIS A 374 6.48 -23.16 6.66
N LYS A 375 6.52 -23.42 5.36
CA LYS A 375 6.66 -24.75 4.78
C LYS A 375 7.67 -24.75 3.63
N ILE A 376 8.78 -25.45 3.85
CA ILE A 376 9.82 -25.61 2.83
C ILE A 376 9.45 -26.62 1.74
N GLY A 377 10.08 -26.44 0.57
CA GLY A 377 10.20 -27.43 -0.50
C GLY A 377 11.65 -27.57 -0.96
N ASP A 378 12.12 -28.80 -1.09
CA ASP A 378 13.51 -29.09 -1.40
C ASP A 378 13.59 -30.39 -2.21
N ALA A 379 14.01 -30.29 -3.48
CA ALA A 379 14.28 -31.43 -4.36
C ALA A 379 15.07 -30.98 -5.59
N TYR A 380 16.02 -31.81 -6.06
CA TYR A 380 16.82 -31.54 -7.27
C TYR A 380 17.47 -30.15 -7.23
N ASP A 381 17.16 -29.27 -8.19
CA ASP A 381 17.61 -27.88 -8.25
C ASP A 381 16.60 -26.88 -7.65
N PHE A 382 15.44 -27.37 -7.19
CA PHE A 382 14.37 -26.55 -6.64
C PHE A 382 14.52 -26.37 -5.14
N ARG A 383 14.58 -25.10 -4.70
CA ARG A 383 14.60 -24.72 -3.29
C ARG A 383 13.54 -23.67 -3.04
N HIS A 384 12.60 -23.97 -2.17
CA HIS A 384 11.40 -23.17 -1.98
C HIS A 384 11.12 -22.97 -0.49
N ASP A 385 10.41 -21.90 -0.20
CA ASP A 385 9.79 -21.68 1.10
C ASP A 385 8.57 -20.78 0.96
N VAL A 386 7.58 -21.02 1.80
CA VAL A 386 6.33 -20.27 1.82
C VAL A 386 5.95 -20.00 3.26
N ALA A 387 5.66 -18.75 3.59
CA ALA A 387 5.48 -18.33 4.96
C ALA A 387 4.39 -17.28 5.17
N ILE A 388 3.90 -17.24 6.40
CA ILE A 388 3.36 -16.04 7.05
C ILE A 388 4.45 -15.45 7.93
N VAL A 389 4.72 -14.16 7.76
CA VAL A 389 5.64 -13.40 8.62
C VAL A 389 4.83 -12.46 9.51
N TYR A 390 4.97 -12.60 10.83
CA TYR A 390 4.16 -11.90 11.82
C TYR A 390 4.83 -10.58 12.27
N THR A 391 4.77 -9.55 11.42
CA THR A 391 5.12 -8.17 11.81
C THR A 391 3.91 -7.43 12.37
N ASN A 392 4.04 -6.12 12.64
CA ASN A 392 2.87 -5.28 12.96
C ASN A 392 1.85 -5.20 11.82
N SER A 393 2.27 -5.53 10.60
CA SER A 393 1.43 -5.64 9.40
C SER A 393 1.75 -6.97 8.71
N PRO A 394 1.18 -8.09 9.21
CA PRO A 394 1.52 -9.42 8.75
C PRO A 394 1.36 -9.60 7.24
N TYR A 395 2.24 -10.41 6.66
CA TYR A 395 2.24 -10.67 5.22
C TYR A 395 2.55 -12.13 4.90
N VAL A 396 2.03 -12.57 3.75
CA VAL A 396 2.38 -13.84 3.11
C VAL A 396 3.58 -13.59 2.21
N ILE A 397 4.51 -14.52 2.20
CA ILE A 397 5.63 -14.55 1.25
C ILE A 397 5.83 -15.98 0.74
N ALA A 398 5.92 -16.15 -0.58
CA ALA A 398 6.26 -17.41 -1.23
C ALA A 398 7.45 -17.16 -2.16
N ILE A 399 8.53 -17.92 -1.97
CA ILE A 399 9.75 -17.83 -2.75
C ILE A 399 10.03 -19.21 -3.33
N PHE A 400 9.85 -19.33 -4.64
CA PHE A 400 10.18 -20.49 -5.44
C PHE A 400 11.44 -20.16 -6.24
N THR A 401 12.44 -21.05 -6.19
CA THR A 401 13.70 -20.90 -6.91
C THR A 401 14.06 -22.17 -7.64
N ASP A 402 14.66 -22.00 -8.81
CA ASP A 402 15.18 -23.03 -9.69
C ASP A 402 16.69 -22.75 -9.92
N HIS A 403 17.56 -23.69 -9.57
CA HIS A 403 19.02 -23.54 -9.53
C HIS A 403 19.49 -22.38 -8.62
N SER A 404 18.97 -22.33 -7.39
CA SER A 404 19.42 -21.37 -6.36
C SER A 404 19.65 -22.04 -5.00
N ASN A 405 19.93 -21.24 -3.96
CA ASN A 405 20.33 -21.72 -2.64
C ASN A 405 19.52 -21.05 -1.51
N TYR A 406 19.74 -21.49 -0.26
CA TYR A 406 18.90 -21.09 0.87
C TYR A 406 19.22 -19.66 1.30
N ASP A 407 20.48 -19.24 1.16
CA ASP A 407 20.93 -17.89 1.46
C ASP A 407 20.23 -16.86 0.58
N THR A 408 20.02 -17.16 -0.71
CA THR A 408 19.23 -16.31 -1.61
C THR A 408 17.82 -16.11 -1.06
N ILE A 409 17.15 -17.18 -0.61
CA ILE A 409 15.80 -17.12 -0.05
C ILE A 409 15.80 -16.27 1.24
N SER A 410 16.78 -16.50 2.13
CA SER A 410 16.94 -15.72 3.37
C SER A 410 17.18 -14.24 3.09
N ASN A 411 18.03 -13.90 2.12
CA ASN A 411 18.34 -12.52 1.75
C ASN A 411 17.11 -11.80 1.17
N ILE A 412 16.36 -12.46 0.27
CA ILE A 412 15.10 -11.92 -0.28
C ILE A 412 14.11 -11.65 0.86
N SER A 413 13.91 -12.64 1.74
CA SER A 413 13.00 -12.54 2.88
C SER A 413 13.35 -11.37 3.79
N LYS A 414 14.65 -11.24 4.14
CA LYS A 414 15.16 -10.17 5.00
C LYS A 414 14.97 -8.78 4.38
N ASP A 415 15.31 -8.61 3.11
CA ASP A 415 15.17 -7.32 2.44
C ASP A 415 13.68 -6.89 2.36
N ILE A 416 12.75 -7.85 2.15
CA ILE A 416 11.30 -7.57 2.18
C ILE A 416 10.82 -7.24 3.59
N TYR A 417 11.28 -8.00 4.60
CA TYR A 417 10.96 -7.75 6.00
C TYR A 417 11.37 -6.34 6.44
N GLU A 418 12.56 -5.87 6.05
CA GLU A 418 13.02 -4.52 6.38
C GLU A 418 12.13 -3.41 5.80
N VAL A 419 11.39 -3.69 4.72
CA VAL A 419 10.39 -2.78 4.17
C VAL A 419 9.05 -2.87 4.90
N LEU A 420 8.64 -4.06 5.34
CA LEU A 420 7.29 -4.34 5.85
C LEU A 420 7.17 -4.45 7.39
N LYS A 421 8.27 -4.37 8.13
CA LYS A 421 8.29 -4.44 9.61
C LYS A 421 7.55 -3.30 10.32
#